data_AF-A0A2P6S963-F1
#
_entry.id   AF-A0A2P6S963-F1
#
_cell.length_a   1.000
_cell.length_b   1.000
_cell.length_c   1.000
_cell.angle_alpha   90.00
_cell.angle_beta   90.00
_cell.angle_gamma   90.00
#
_symmetry.space_group_name_H-M   'P 1'
#
loop_
_entity.id
_entity.type
_entity.pdbx_description
1 polymer ?
#
loop_
_entity_poly.entity_id
_entity_poly.type
_entity_poly.pdbx_seq_one_letter_code
_entity_poly.pdbx_strand_id
1 'polypeptide(L)' 'MTLISIDAGTYTLLVRGMCKNGKLENTCSFFEEMALKGFVPKDSTYKMLLEELQGKNMEKEKKHIEKLMLRAREQGNV' A
#
# COMPACT_ATOMS: atom_id res chain seq x y z
N MET A 1 12.87 13.37 -19.74
CA MET A 1 12.72 12.76 -18.39
C MET A 1 11.42 13.28 -17.81
N THR A 2 10.32 12.56 -18.00
CA THR A 2 9.02 13.00 -17.45
C THR A 2 9.06 12.81 -15.94
N LEU A 3 8.93 13.93 -15.20
CA LEU A 3 8.60 13.92 -13.79
C LEU A 3 7.21 13.28 -13.66
N ILE A 4 7.16 11.96 -13.45
CA ILE A 4 5.95 11.31 -12.99
C ILE A 4 5.78 11.79 -11.55
N SER A 5 4.97 12.82 -11.35
CA SER A 5 4.45 13.12 -10.02
C SER A 5 3.77 11.84 -9.55
N ILE A 6 4.34 11.16 -8.56
CA ILE A 6 3.74 9.93 -8.04
C ILE A 6 2.48 10.35 -7.27
N ASP A 7 1.38 10.44 -8.00
CA ASP A 7 0.06 10.66 -7.46
C ASP A 7 -0.52 9.36 -6.90
N ALA A 8 -1.65 9.45 -6.21
CA ALA A 8 -2.35 8.28 -5.66
C ALA A 8 -2.66 7.20 -6.73
N GLY A 9 -2.83 7.59 -7.98
CA GLY A 9 -3.06 6.69 -9.11
C GLY A 9 -1.83 5.84 -9.43
N THR A 10 -0.66 6.47 -9.47
CA THR A 10 0.63 5.81 -9.72
C THR A 10 0.98 4.82 -8.61
N TYR A 11 0.86 5.20 -7.33
CA TYR A 11 1.05 4.28 -6.21
C TYR A 11 0.08 3.09 -6.28
N THR A 12 -1.19 3.35 -6.55
CA THR A 12 -2.21 2.30 -6.66
C THR A 12 -1.85 1.29 -7.74
N LEU A 13 -1.37 1.76 -8.91
CA LEU A 13 -0.96 0.89 -10.01
C LEU A 13 0.26 0.03 -9.63
N LEU A 14 1.28 0.65 -9.03
CA LEU A 14 2.51 -0.04 -8.61
C LEU A 14 2.20 -1.10 -7.55
N VAL A 15 1.46 -0.74 -6.50
CA VAL A 15 1.07 -1.69 -5.43
C VAL A 15 0.30 -2.87 -6.00
N ARG A 16 -0.70 -2.63 -6.86
CA ARG A 16 -1.47 -3.72 -7.50
C ARG A 16 -0.63 -4.60 -8.41
N GLY A 17 0.24 -4.00 -9.22
CA GLY A 17 1.14 -4.73 -10.13
C GLY A 17 2.15 -5.58 -9.37
N MET A 18 2.73 -5.04 -8.30
CA MET A 18 3.73 -5.74 -7.48
C MET A 18 3.10 -6.84 -6.61
N CYS A 19 1.89 -6.64 -6.07
CA CYS A 19 1.11 -7.68 -5.40
C CYS A 19 0.96 -8.92 -6.29
N LYS A 20 0.47 -8.74 -7.52
CA LYS A 20 0.26 -9.85 -8.47
C LYS A 20 1.55 -10.58 -8.86
N ASN A 21 2.68 -9.89 -8.78
CA ASN A 21 3.99 -10.44 -9.09
C ASN A 21 4.70 -11.04 -7.86
N GLY A 22 4.03 -11.09 -6.69
CA GLY A 22 4.57 -11.65 -5.45
C GLY A 22 5.73 -10.85 -4.84
N LYS A 23 5.99 -9.62 -5.29
CA LYS A 23 7.09 -8.76 -4.81
C LYS A 23 6.67 -8.01 -3.53
N LEU A 24 6.25 -8.75 -2.52
CA LEU A 24 5.49 -8.21 -1.38
C LEU A 24 6.28 -7.22 -0.50
N GLU A 25 7.60 -7.39 -0.35
CA GLU A 25 8.44 -6.44 0.38
C GLU A 25 8.44 -5.05 -0.27
N ASN A 26 8.62 -5.01 -1.60
CA ASN A 26 8.54 -3.78 -2.36
C ASN A 26 7.12 -3.20 -2.30
N THR A 27 6.10 -4.05 -2.45
CA THR A 27 4.70 -3.63 -2.35
C THR A 27 4.41 -2.94 -1.02
N CYS A 28 4.88 -3.51 0.10
CA CYS A 28 4.71 -2.92 1.43
C CYS A 28 5.41 -1.55 1.53
N SER A 29 6.62 -1.44 1.00
CA SER A 29 7.39 -0.19 0.99
C SER A 29 6.67 0.92 0.21
N PHE A 30 6.13 0.60 -0.98
CA PHE A 30 5.35 1.56 -1.77
C PHE A 30 4.02 1.92 -1.11
N PHE A 31 3.37 0.98 -0.44
CA PHE A 31 2.15 1.24 0.33
C PHE A 31 2.42 2.18 1.51
N GLU A 32 3.53 1.98 2.21
CA GLU A 32 3.98 2.88 3.29
C GLU A 32 4.29 4.28 2.75
N GLU A 33 5.04 4.39 1.66
CA GLU A 33 5.34 5.69 1.04
C GLU A 33 4.07 6.44 0.62
N MET A 34 3.09 5.73 0.06
CA MET A 34 1.77 6.28 -0.29
C MET A 34 1.09 6.90 0.94
N ALA A 35 1.04 6.15 2.04
CA ALA A 35 0.45 6.61 3.29
C ALA A 35 1.22 7.80 3.91
N LEU A 36 2.56 7.76 3.92
CA LEU A 36 3.41 8.83 4.43
C LEU A 36 3.29 10.14 3.64
N LYS A 37 2.97 10.05 2.35
CA LYS A 37 2.68 11.22 1.49
C LYS A 37 1.25 11.75 1.63
N GLY A 38 0.46 11.20 2.55
CA GLY A 38 -0.92 11.61 2.81
C GLY A 38 -1.93 11.05 1.82
N PHE A 39 -1.54 10.12 0.94
CA PHE A 39 -2.48 9.46 0.06
C PHE A 39 -3.11 8.27 0.78
N VAL A 40 -4.42 8.32 1.00
CA VAL A 40 -5.15 7.19 1.58
C VAL A 40 -5.28 6.09 0.52
N PRO A 41 -4.71 4.90 0.74
CA PRO A 41 -4.86 3.79 -0.20
C PRO A 41 -6.34 3.40 -0.35
N LYS A 42 -6.75 2.99 -1.56
CA LYS A 42 -8.11 2.49 -1.77
C LYS A 42 -8.32 1.18 -1.01
N ASP A 43 -9.51 0.99 -0.44
CA ASP A 43 -9.87 -0.23 0.30
C ASP A 43 -9.64 -1.51 -0.51
N SER A 44 -9.92 -1.47 -1.81
CA SER A 44 -9.66 -2.60 -2.72
C SER A 44 -8.17 -2.93 -2.88
N THR A 45 -7.29 -1.93 -2.87
CA THR A 45 -5.83 -2.11 -2.94
C THR A 45 -5.30 -2.64 -1.60
N TYR A 46 -5.81 -2.11 -0.48
CA TYR A 46 -5.50 -2.59 0.86
C TYR A 46 -5.91 -4.06 1.06
N LYS A 47 -7.16 -4.42 0.72
CA LYS A 47 -7.67 -5.79 0.84
C LYS A 47 -6.83 -6.79 0.03
N MET A 48 -6.48 -6.44 -1.20
CA MET A 48 -5.63 -7.28 -2.05
C MET A 48 -4.26 -7.56 -1.39
N LEU A 49 -3.62 -6.53 -0.82
CA LEU A 49 -2.34 -6.70 -0.14
C LEU A 49 -2.46 -7.59 1.11
N LEU A 50 -3.52 -7.43 1.91
CA LEU A 50 -3.74 -8.27 3.08
C LEU A 50 -3.95 -9.76 2.73
N GLU A 51 -4.71 -10.05 1.68
CA GLU A 51 -4.94 -11.42 1.21
C GLU A 51 -3.63 -12.08 0.78
N GLU A 52 -2.79 -11.36 0.04
CA GLU A 52 -1.47 -11.85 -0.39
C GLU A 52 -0.51 -12.08 0.80
N LEU A 53 -0.43 -11.12 1.73
CA LEU A 53 0.42 -11.25 2.92
C LEU A 53 -0.03 -12.43 3.80
N GLN A 54 -1.36 -12.62 3.95
CA GLN A 54 -1.93 -13.76 4.65
C GLN A 54 -1.55 -15.08 3.97
N GLY A 55 -1.68 -15.16 2.63
CA GLY A 55 -1.34 -16.36 1.87
C GLY A 55 0.16 -16.72 1.94
N LYS A 56 1.03 -15.76 2.22
CA LYS A 56 2.47 -15.96 2.40
C LYS A 56 2.91 -16.09 3.87
N ASN A 57 1.98 -16.09 4.83
CA ASN A 57 2.27 -16.09 6.27
C ASN A 57 3.16 -14.91 6.73
N MET A 58 3.08 -13.77 6.05
CA MET A 58 3.83 -12.54 6.37
C MET A 58 3.10 -11.70 7.44
N GLU A 59 2.92 -12.30 8.62
CA GLU A 59 2.08 -11.73 9.69
C GLU A 59 2.61 -10.40 10.25
N LYS A 60 3.93 -10.22 10.25
CA LYS A 60 4.58 -8.99 10.73
C LYS A 60 4.26 -7.83 9.80
N GLU A 61 4.42 -8.03 8.50
CA GLU A 61 4.15 -7.06 7.45
C GLU A 61 2.65 -6.75 7.39
N LYS A 62 1.80 -7.78 7.52
CA LYS A 62 0.34 -7.61 7.57
C LYS A 62 -0.06 -6.67 8.71
N LYS A 63 0.39 -6.92 9.94
CA LYS A 63 0.12 -6.05 11.10
C LYS A 63 0.67 -4.64 10.93
N HIS A 64 1.80 -4.50 10.26
CA HIS A 64 2.37 -3.19 9.97
C HIS A 64 1.50 -2.40 8.99
N ILE A 65 1.05 -3.03 7.90
CA ILE A 65 0.15 -2.44 6.90
C ILE A 65 -1.22 -2.07 7.51
N GLU A 66 -1.77 -2.91 8.38
CA GLU A 66 -3.01 -2.59 9.12
C GLU A 66 -2.86 -1.30 9.96
N LYS A 67 -1.75 -1.17 10.69
CA LYS A 67 -1.45 0.04 11.48
C LYS A 67 -1.27 1.28 10.59
N LEU A 68 -0.60 1.14 9.45
CA LEU A 68 -0.41 2.23 8.50
C LEU A 68 -1.74 2.71 7.92
N MET A 69 -2.63 1.78 7.55
CA MET A 69 -3.94 2.11 6.99
C MET A 69 -4.82 2.87 7.98
N LEU A 70 -4.80 2.50 9.27
CA LEU A 70 -5.51 3.24 10.33
C LEU A 70 -5.01 4.70 10.41
N ARG A 71 -3.69 4.90 10.48
CA ARG A 71 -3.09 6.24 10.53
C ARG A 71 -3.40 7.08 9.29
N ALA A 72 -3.35 6.48 8.10
CA ALA A 72 -3.65 7.19 6.86
C ALA A 72 -5.11 7.69 6.82
N ARG A 73 -6.06 6.86 7.30
CA ARG A 73 -7.48 7.24 7.36
C ARG A 73 -7.76 8.37 8.36
N GLU A 74 -7.05 8.41 9.48
CA GLU A 74 -7.15 9.50 10.46
C GLU A 74 -6.64 10.83 9.88
N GLN A 75 -5.59 10.79 9.05
CA GLN A 75 -4.99 11.97 8.43
C GLN A 75 -5.80 12.52 7.24
N GLY A 76 -6.54 11.67 6.53
CA GLY A 76 -7.38 12.06 5.39
C GLY A 76 -8.74 12.67 5.76
N ASN A 77 -9.05 12.82 7.05
CA ASN A 77 -10.32 13.34 7.57
C ASN A 77 -10.22 14.81 8.05
N VAL A 78 -9.23 15.57 7.58
CA VAL A 78 -9.02 16.99 7.89
C VAL A 78 -9.36 17.87 6.69
#